data_AF-A0A3N5I6D3-F1
#
_entry.id   AF-A0A3N5I6D3-F1
#
_cell.length_a   1.000
_cell.length_b   1.000
_cell.length_c   1.000
_cell.angle_alpha   90.00
_cell.angle_beta   90.00
_cell.angle_gamma   90.00
#
_symmetry.space_group_name_H-M   'P 1'
#
loop_
_entity.id
_entity.type
_entity.pdbx_description
1 polymer ?
#
loop_
_entity_poly.entity_id
_entity_poly.type
_entity_poly.pdbx_seq_one_letter_code
_entity_poly.pdbx_strand_id
1 'polypeptide(L)'
;MRTTACPLTPTIRAGLAHASRGCETGPHSRRRCMKVAVAGKGGSGKTTIAGTLARVMAERGHRVVAIDDDSNPNLALTIGVDTAQASKLPGLPRDLLEERTDAQGVKWLELAVPAEDFIDRFGVPVRDRLTLLVMGQPNHGGSG
;
A
#
# COMPACT_ATOMS: atom_id res chain seq x y z
N MET A 1 -36.49 1.49 -24.26
CA MET A 1 -35.56 0.33 -24.31
C MET A 1 -34.17 0.85 -24.64
N ARG A 2 -33.23 0.66 -23.71
CA ARG A 2 -31.76 0.57 -23.86
C ARG A 2 -31.05 1.65 -24.70
N THR A 3 -30.54 2.65 -23.98
CA THR A 3 -29.29 3.32 -24.33
C THR A 3 -28.17 2.28 -24.34
N THR A 4 -27.49 2.12 -25.47
CA THR A 4 -26.21 1.40 -25.56
C THR A 4 -25.18 2.38 -26.09
N ALA A 5 -24.30 2.82 -25.20
CA ALA A 5 -23.02 3.41 -25.56
C ALA A 5 -22.04 3.02 -24.45
N CYS A 6 -21.25 1.99 -24.74
CA CYS A 6 -20.01 1.70 -24.04
C CYS A 6 -18.91 2.45 -24.79
N PRO A 7 -18.18 3.38 -24.14
CA PRO A 7 -16.88 3.79 -24.61
C PRO A 7 -15.85 3.43 -23.53
N LEU A 8 -15.26 2.25 -23.65
CA LEU A 8 -13.91 2.03 -23.13
C LEU A 8 -13.00 2.99 -23.90
N THR A 9 -12.44 3.98 -23.20
CA THR A 9 -11.01 4.38 -23.17
C THR A 9 -10.91 5.76 -22.52
N PRO A 10 -10.41 5.90 -21.28
CA PRO A 10 -9.89 7.17 -20.83
C PRO A 10 -8.46 7.31 -21.35
N THR A 11 -8.29 8.19 -22.32
CA THR A 11 -7.02 8.78 -22.71
C THR A 11 -6.36 9.40 -21.47
N ILE A 12 -5.47 8.66 -20.81
CA ILE A 12 -4.63 9.22 -19.75
C ILE A 12 -3.57 10.07 -20.45
N ARG A 13 -3.90 11.36 -20.55
CA ARG A 13 -3.00 12.39 -21.03
C ARG A 13 -1.83 12.48 -20.04
N ALA A 14 -0.67 12.01 -20.48
CA ALA A 14 0.60 12.29 -19.85
C ALA A 14 0.81 13.81 -19.75
N GLY A 15 1.21 14.27 -18.57
CA GLY A 15 1.75 15.62 -18.36
C GLY A 15 1.07 16.38 -17.23
N LEU A 16 1.73 16.44 -16.07
CA LEU A 16 2.45 17.67 -15.71
C LEU A 16 3.42 17.41 -14.56
N ALA A 17 4.66 17.81 -14.79
CA ALA A 17 5.71 17.87 -13.80
C ALA A 17 5.33 18.81 -12.65
N HIS A 18 5.52 18.34 -11.42
CA HIS A 18 5.78 19.22 -10.29
C HIS A 18 7.10 18.79 -9.66
N ALA A 19 8.16 19.42 -10.15
CA ALA A 19 9.46 19.42 -9.53
C ALA A 19 9.34 20.08 -8.15
N SER A 20 9.62 19.34 -7.09
CA SER A 20 9.96 19.90 -5.78
C SER A 20 11.35 19.41 -5.38
N ARG A 21 12.31 20.31 -5.60
CA ARG A 21 13.50 20.62 -4.79
C ARG A 21 14.44 19.45 -4.43
N GLY A 22 15.63 19.51 -5.05
CA GLY A 22 16.93 19.11 -4.49
C GLY A 22 17.01 17.74 -3.84
N CYS A 23 17.47 16.73 -4.57
CA CYS A 23 17.98 15.51 -3.98
C CYS A 23 19.34 15.22 -4.61
N GLU A 24 20.39 15.32 -3.79
CA GLU A 24 21.76 15.02 -4.13
C GLU A 24 21.87 13.55 -4.54
N THR A 25 22.46 13.30 -5.70
CA THR A 25 22.70 11.98 -6.26
C THR A 25 23.96 11.37 -5.65
N GLY A 26 23.79 10.69 -4.51
CA GLY A 26 24.79 9.78 -3.95
C GLY A 26 24.23 8.35 -3.89
N PRO A 27 25.07 7.31 -3.86
CA PRO A 27 24.65 5.90 -3.88
C PRO A 27 23.82 5.46 -2.67
N HIS A 28 23.55 6.36 -1.72
CA HIS A 28 22.75 6.14 -0.50
C HIS A 28 21.57 7.14 -0.38
N SER A 29 21.21 7.87 -1.44
CA SER A 29 20.09 8.81 -1.40
C SER A 29 18.74 8.07 -1.44
N ARG A 30 18.33 7.47 -0.31
CA ARG A 30 16.94 7.05 -0.12
C ARG A 30 16.09 8.31 -0.29
N ARG A 31 15.22 8.36 -1.32
CA ARG A 31 14.17 9.39 -1.39
C ARG A 31 13.48 9.41 -0.03
N ARG A 32 13.51 10.54 0.68
CA ARG A 32 12.88 10.63 2.00
C ARG A 32 11.36 10.53 1.84
N CYS A 33 10.85 9.30 1.88
CA CYS A 33 9.43 9.03 2.02
C CYS A 33 9.06 9.12 3.50
N MET A 34 8.01 9.87 3.82
CA MET A 34 7.45 9.90 5.16
C MET A 34 6.79 8.55 5.46
N LYS A 35 7.10 7.97 6.63
CA LYS A 35 6.49 6.73 7.12
C LYS A 35 5.75 7.03 8.42
N VAL A 36 4.50 6.59 8.51
CA VAL A 36 3.66 6.78 9.70
C VAL A 36 3.19 5.40 10.16
N ALA A 37 3.44 5.06 11.42
CA ALA A 37 2.94 3.85 12.05
C ALA A 37 1.94 4.23 13.14
N VAL A 38 0.76 3.61 13.13
CA VAL A 38 -0.29 3.84 14.12
C VAL A 38 -0.38 2.61 15.03
N ALA A 39 0.03 2.77 16.29
CA ALA A 39 0.07 1.69 17.29
C ALA A 39 -0.87 1.96 18.47
N GLY A 40 -1.21 0.92 19.23
CA GLY A 40 -2.22 0.99 20.30
C GLY A 40 -2.90 -0.35 20.60
N LYS A 41 -3.65 -0.39 21.71
CA LYS A 41 -4.37 -1.60 22.18
C LYS A 41 -5.42 -2.09 21.18
N GLY A 42 -5.87 -3.34 21.32
CA GLY A 42 -7.00 -3.87 20.55
C GLY A 42 -8.24 -2.99 20.73
N GLY A 43 -8.94 -2.67 19.63
CA GLY A 43 -10.14 -1.82 19.66
C GLY A 43 -9.92 -0.31 19.81
N SER A 44 -8.68 0.19 19.89
CA SER A 44 -8.40 1.63 20.06
C SER A 44 -8.63 2.50 18.81
N GLY A 45 -9.21 1.94 17.74
CA GLY A 45 -9.48 2.67 16.49
C GLY A 45 -8.27 2.89 15.57
N LYS A 46 -7.20 2.10 15.69
CA LYS A 46 -5.97 2.26 14.88
C LYS A 46 -6.24 2.24 13.38
N THR A 47 -6.92 1.21 12.89
CA THR A 47 -7.26 1.07 11.47
C THR A 47 -8.14 2.23 11.01
N THR A 48 -9.07 2.69 11.84
CA THR A 48 -9.91 3.86 11.56
C THR A 48 -9.06 5.12 11.38
N ILE A 49 -8.13 5.38 12.31
CA ILE A 49 -7.23 6.54 12.26
C ILE A 49 -6.30 6.44 11.05
N ALA A 50 -5.69 5.27 10.83
CA ALA A 50 -4.78 5.02 9.71
C ALA A 50 -5.48 5.23 8.36
N GLY A 51 -6.66 4.64 8.16
CA GLY A 51 -7.44 4.81 6.94
C GLY A 51 -7.92 6.24 6.73
N THR A 52 -8.39 6.92 7.79
CA THR A 52 -8.79 8.33 7.71
C THR A 52 -7.61 9.22 7.33
N LEU A 53 -6.46 9.03 7.98
CA LEU A 53 -5.24 9.76 7.66
C LEU A 53 -4.80 9.53 6.22
N ALA A 54 -4.79 8.27 5.76
CA ALA A 54 -4.43 7.93 4.39
C ALA A 54 -5.33 8.64 3.37
N ARG A 55 -6.65 8.66 3.61
CA ARG A 55 -7.63 9.31 2.74
C ARG A 55 -7.41 10.83 2.68
N VAL A 56 -7.30 11.46 3.85
CA VAL A 56 -7.09 12.92 3.94
C VAL A 56 -5.77 13.34 3.28
N MET A 57 -4.71 12.55 3.43
CA MET A 57 -3.41 12.86 2.82
C MET A 57 -3.46 12.71 1.30
N ALA A 58 -4.16 11.70 0.78
CA ALA A 58 -4.39 11.54 -0.65
C ALA A 58 -5.23 12.70 -1.23
N GLU A 59 -6.32 13.07 -0.55
CA GLU A 59 -7.17 14.21 -0.91
C GLU A 59 -6.41 15.56 -0.89
N ARG A 60 -5.37 15.68 -0.04
CA ARG A 60 -4.44 16.83 -0.02
C ARG A 60 -3.37 16.79 -1.12
N GLY A 61 -3.40 15.81 -2.01
CA GLY A 61 -2.51 15.70 -3.16
C GLY A 61 -1.23 14.88 -2.92
N HIS A 62 -1.06 14.28 -1.74
CA HIS A 62 0.07 13.39 -1.48
C HIS A 62 -0.14 12.01 -2.11
N ARG A 63 0.94 11.38 -2.59
CA ARG A 63 0.90 9.95 -2.95
C ARG A 63 1.01 9.14 -1.67
N VAL A 64 0.01 8.30 -1.42
CA VAL A 64 -0.11 7.51 -0.20
C VAL A 64 -0.14 6.04 -0.56
N VAL A 65 0.70 5.26 0.13
CA VAL A 65 0.60 3.81 0.18
C VAL A 65 0.13 3.45 1.57
N ALA A 66 -1.01 2.78 1.66
CA ALA A 66 -1.59 2.33 2.92
C ALA A 66 -1.43 0.81 3.03
N ILE A 67 -1.02 0.34 4.21
CA ILE A 67 -0.86 -1.06 4.56
C ILE A 67 -1.38 -1.26 5.99
N ASP A 68 -2.03 -2.39 6.24
CA ASP A 68 -2.44 -2.81 7.59
C ASP A 68 -1.93 -4.23 7.81
N ASP A 69 -1.46 -4.51 9.02
CA ASP A 69 -0.98 -5.82 9.45
C ASP A 69 -2.07 -6.61 10.21
N ASP A 70 -3.31 -6.12 10.18
CA ASP A 70 -4.45 -6.84 10.73
C ASP A 70 -4.80 -8.07 9.86
N SER A 71 -5.04 -9.20 10.52
CA SER A 71 -5.50 -10.44 9.88
C SER A 71 -6.87 -10.26 9.23
N ASN A 72 -7.68 -9.29 9.68
CA ASN A 72 -8.93 -8.90 9.07
C ASN A 72 -8.75 -7.56 8.32
N PRO A 73 -8.75 -7.54 6.97
CA PRO A 73 -8.36 -6.37 6.17
C PRO A 73 -9.43 -5.25 6.17
N ASN A 74 -9.72 -4.69 7.34
CA ASN A 74 -10.70 -3.61 7.54
C ASN A 74 -10.19 -2.25 7.02
N LEU A 75 -8.90 -2.13 6.69
CA LEU A 75 -8.34 -0.90 6.11
C LEU A 75 -8.99 -0.57 4.76
N ALA A 76 -9.27 -1.58 3.92
CA ALA A 76 -9.96 -1.39 2.65
C ALA A 76 -11.34 -0.73 2.84
N LEU A 77 -12.11 -1.22 3.82
CA LEU A 77 -13.42 -0.67 4.15
C LEU A 77 -13.29 0.77 4.69
N THR A 78 -12.30 1.01 5.54
CA THR A 78 -12.07 2.32 6.17
C THR A 78 -11.72 3.41 5.15
N ILE A 79 -10.97 3.06 4.09
CA ILE A 79 -10.64 3.99 3.00
C ILE A 79 -11.74 4.07 1.92
N GLY A 80 -12.88 3.41 2.14
CA GLY A 80 -14.08 3.49 1.31
C GLY A 80 -14.04 2.61 0.07
N VAL A 81 -13.35 1.47 0.12
CA VAL A 81 -13.48 0.39 -0.87
C VAL A 81 -14.75 -0.40 -0.57
N ASP A 82 -15.53 -0.71 -1.60
CA ASP A 82 -16.73 -1.52 -1.45
C ASP A 82 -16.39 -2.95 -0.98
N THR A 83 -17.27 -3.55 -0.18
CA THR A 83 -17.10 -4.89 0.40
C THR A 83 -16.88 -5.98 -0.66
N ALA A 84 -17.56 -5.93 -1.81
CA ALA A 84 -17.42 -6.91 -2.86
C ALA A 84 -16.12 -6.73 -3.68
N GLN A 85 -15.52 -5.54 -3.63
CA GLN A 85 -14.20 -5.28 -4.19
C GLN A 85 -13.10 -5.68 -3.21
N ALA A 86 -13.28 -5.37 -1.92
CA ALA A 86 -12.32 -5.69 -0.87
C ALA A 86 -12.05 -7.21 -0.77
N SER A 87 -13.08 -8.05 -0.93
CA SER A 87 -12.96 -9.51 -0.90
C SER A 87 -12.18 -10.12 -2.08
N LYS A 88 -11.93 -9.34 -3.14
CA LYS A 88 -11.21 -9.78 -4.34
C LYS A 88 -9.77 -9.26 -4.40
N LEU A 89 -9.35 -8.47 -3.41
CA LEU A 89 -8.02 -7.89 -3.41
C LEU A 89 -6.96 -8.99 -3.24
N PRO A 90 -5.92 -9.02 -4.08
CA PRO A 90 -4.85 -9.99 -3.94
C PRO A 90 -4.09 -9.72 -2.64
N GLY A 91 -3.95 -10.76 -1.82
CA GLY A 91 -3.10 -10.72 -0.63
C GLY A 91 -1.62 -10.77 -0.98
N LEU A 92 -0.80 -10.12 -0.15
CA LEU A 92 0.65 -10.20 -0.26
C LEU A 92 1.15 -11.62 -0.01
N PRO A 93 2.05 -12.16 -0.86
CA PRO A 93 2.67 -13.45 -0.61
C PRO A 93 3.62 -13.41 0.61
N ARG A 94 3.92 -14.57 1.20
CA ARG A 94 4.65 -14.64 2.49
C ARG A 94 6.18 -14.63 2.34
N ASP A 95 6.68 -14.89 1.14
CA ASP A 95 8.09 -15.05 0.77
C ASP A 95 8.72 -13.74 0.26
N LEU A 96 8.19 -12.59 0.70
CA LEU A 96 8.60 -11.27 0.24
C LEU A 96 9.77 -10.68 1.02
N LEU A 97 10.11 -11.29 2.16
CA LEU A 97 11.14 -10.84 3.07
C LEU A 97 12.30 -11.82 3.07
N GLU A 98 13.51 -11.30 2.91
CA GLU A 98 14.75 -12.04 3.06
C GLU A 98 15.40 -11.66 4.38
N GLU A 99 15.96 -12.66 5.06
CA GLU A 99 16.79 -12.42 6.23
C GLU A 99 18.16 -11.89 5.78
N ARG A 100 18.57 -10.78 6.37
CA ARG A 100 19.88 -10.17 6.21
C ARG A 100 20.60 -10.21 7.55
N THR A 101 21.92 -10.26 7.50
CA THR A 101 22.77 -10.26 8.68
C THR A 101 23.95 -9.34 8.44
N ASP A 102 24.26 -8.46 9.40
CA ASP A 102 25.47 -7.65 9.33
C ASP A 102 26.72 -8.44 9.76
N ALA A 103 27.88 -7.80 9.64
CA ALA A 103 29.16 -8.36 10.07
C ALA A 103 29.22 -8.64 11.59
N GLN A 104 28.30 -8.07 12.37
CA GLN A 104 28.19 -8.20 13.81
C GLN A 104 27.17 -9.28 14.22
N GLY A 105 26.53 -9.96 13.26
CA GLY A 105 25.56 -11.02 13.50
C GLY A 105 24.14 -10.54 13.79
N VAL A 106 23.85 -9.24 13.66
CA VAL A 106 22.49 -8.71 13.84
C VAL A 106 21.65 -9.07 12.62
N LYS A 107 20.51 -9.71 12.87
CA LYS A 107 19.58 -10.14 11.83
C LYS A 107 18.43 -9.16 11.67
N TRP A 108 18.03 -8.89 10.43
CA TRP A 108 16.79 -8.17 10.12
C TRP A 108 16.13 -8.72 8.85
N LEU A 109 14.85 -8.43 8.71
CA LEU A 109 14.10 -8.74 7.50
C LEU A 109 14.11 -7.54 6.56
N GLU A 110 14.39 -7.79 5.29
CA GLU A 110 14.38 -6.78 4.22
C GLU A 110 13.57 -7.30 3.03
N LEU A 111 12.92 -6.41 2.28
CA LEU A 111 12.21 -6.80 1.07
C LEU A 111 13.20 -7.40 0.06
N ALA A 112 12.81 -8.52 -0.57
CA ALA A 112 13.60 -9.18 -1.61
C ALA A 112 13.82 -8.29 -2.85
N VAL A 113 12.91 -7.33 -3.07
CA VAL A 113 12.91 -6.38 -4.18
C VAL A 113 12.81 -4.94 -3.66
N PRO A 114 13.22 -3.92 -4.45
CA PRO A 114 13.00 -2.52 -4.10
C PRO A 114 11.53 -2.22 -3.75
N ALA A 115 11.33 -1.27 -2.83
CA ALA A 115 9.99 -0.97 -2.32
C ALA A 115 9.05 -0.43 -3.41
N GLU A 116 9.57 0.34 -4.36
CA GLU A 116 8.82 0.84 -5.51
C GLU A 116 8.32 -0.31 -6.39
N ASP A 117 9.21 -1.23 -6.78
CA ASP A 117 8.87 -2.42 -7.58
C ASP A 117 7.86 -3.30 -6.84
N PHE A 118 7.98 -3.40 -5.52
CA PHE A 118 7.03 -4.11 -4.67
C PHE A 118 5.64 -3.49 -4.72
N ILE A 119 5.56 -2.16 -4.58
CA ILE A 119 4.30 -1.43 -4.63
C ILE A 119 3.68 -1.54 -6.03
N ASP A 120 4.47 -1.47 -7.09
CA ASP A 120 3.99 -1.61 -8.46
C ASP A 120 3.46 -3.02 -8.75
N ARG A 121 4.10 -4.04 -8.16
CA ARG A 121 3.70 -5.45 -8.36
C ARG A 121 2.47 -5.86 -7.57
N PHE A 122 2.33 -5.37 -6.33
CA PHE A 122 1.31 -5.87 -5.40
C PHE A 122 0.33 -4.82 -4.90
N GLY A 123 0.61 -3.53 -5.13
CA GLY A 123 -0.27 -2.44 -4.74
C GLY A 123 -1.53 -2.41 -5.59
N VAL A 124 -2.66 -2.22 -4.93
CA VAL A 124 -3.94 -2.03 -5.59
C VAL A 124 -4.32 -0.54 -5.53
N PRO A 125 -4.40 0.17 -6.66
CA PRO A 125 -4.93 1.52 -6.69
C PRO A 125 -6.41 1.49 -6.29
N VAL A 126 -6.75 2.23 -5.22
CA VAL A 126 -8.13 2.24 -4.69
C VAL A 126 -8.80 3.60 -4.84
N ARG A 127 -8.03 4.70 -4.91
CA ARG A 127 -8.49 6.06 -5.20
C ARG A 127 -7.38 6.84 -5.91
N ASP A 128 -7.67 8.06 -6.37
CA ASP A 128 -6.60 8.95 -6.85
C ASP A 128 -5.54 9.13 -5.76
N ARG A 129 -4.28 8.87 -6.13
CA ARG A 129 -3.10 8.97 -5.25
C ARG A 129 -3.11 8.09 -4.00
N LEU A 130 -4.01 7.09 -3.92
CA LEU A 130 -4.07 6.15 -2.81
C LEU A 130 -3.96 4.70 -3.32
N THR A 131 -2.87 4.05 -2.93
CA THR A 131 -2.60 2.64 -3.19
C THR A 131 -2.73 1.85 -1.89
N LEU A 132 -3.39 0.70 -1.94
CA LEU A 132 -3.54 -0.22 -0.81
C LEU A 132 -2.66 -1.46 -1.04
N LEU A 133 -1.89 -1.84 -0.03
CA LEU A 133 -1.26 -3.15 0.06
C LEU A 133 -2.07 -4.00 1.04
N VAL A 134 -2.58 -5.13 0.56
CA VAL A 134 -3.41 -6.03 1.38
C VAL A 134 -2.54 -7.16 1.90
N MET A 135 -2.36 -7.24 3.21
CA MET A 135 -1.70 -8.40 3.80
C MET A 135 -2.59 -9.63 3.56
N GLY A 136 -1.98 -10.71 3.04
CA GLY A 136 -2.70 -11.94 2.77
C GLY A 136 -3.28 -12.53 4.05
N GLN A 137 -4.50 -13.08 3.95
CA GLN A 137 -5.05 -13.84 5.07
C GLN A 137 -4.17 -15.07 5.32
N PRO A 138 -3.93 -15.46 6.58
CA PRO A 138 -3.35 -16.76 6.83
C PRO A 138 -4.29 -17.82 6.28
N ASN A 139 -3.86 -18.55 5.23
CA ASN A 139 -4.44 -19.83 4.84
C ASN A 139 -4.73 -20.64 6.11
N HIS A 140 -6.00 -20.79 6.46
CA HIS A 140 -6.40 -21.87 7.34
C HIS A 140 -6.49 -23.13 6.47
N GLY A 141 -5.73 -24.16 6.84
CA GLY A 141 -6.02 -25.54 6.44
C GLY A 141 -4.88 -26.30 5.76
N GLY A 142 -3.94 -26.79 6.56
CA GLY A 142 -3.07 -27.92 6.22
C GLY A 142 -2.68 -28.62 7.52
N SER A 143 -3.31 -29.75 7.79
CA SER A 143 -3.13 -30.62 8.94
C SER A 143 -1.66 -30.94 9.24
N GLY A 144 -1.29 -30.84 10.52
CA GLY A 144 -0.08 -31.38 11.13
C GLY A 144 -0.18 -31.27 12.64
#